data_AF-A0A183HD45-F1
#
_entry.id   AF-A0A183HD45-F1
#
_cell.length_a   1.000
_cell.length_b   1.000
_cell.length_c   1.000
_cell.angle_alpha   90.00
_cell.angle_beta   90.00
_cell.angle_gamma   90.00
#
_symmetry.space_group_name_H-M   'P 1'
#
loop_
_entity.id
_entity.type
_entity.pdbx_description
1 polymer ?
#
loop_
_entity_poly.entity_id
_entity_poly.type
_entity_poly.pdbx_seq_one_letter_code
_entity_poly.pdbx_strand_id
1 'polypeptide(L)'
;NAAGRPVNCCAGAVYSKEKNDIIVTIYAISDGSLVAEQNIVDRISFEEIEKQSYEKIKFQPAFIVSAAVYIMSSGIFLFGYNILFILGTTSNNVEVICAKFAFISPQLRKTVTLQGHTDWICSIDIRAYGNDIWVASGGQESIRIWRFDLLQCDEVRANNDAQLKAQFMLFNEETKEVTNTVHITLQGILNAHEDWIYSVEWHSNKLQLLSASNDKTVIIWEPSETASGLWFDAVC
;
A
#
# COMPACT_ATOMS: atom_id res chain seq x y z
N ASN A 1 -24.97 12.94 18.81
CA ASN A 1 -24.90 13.77 17.59
C ASN A 1 -23.47 13.88 17.11
N ALA A 2 -22.97 12.86 16.41
CA ALA A 2 -21.70 12.94 15.73
C ALA A 2 -21.95 13.68 14.41
N ALA A 3 -21.61 14.97 14.36
CA ALA A 3 -21.41 15.63 13.08
C ALA A 3 -20.38 14.77 12.31
N GLY A 4 -20.77 14.27 11.13
CA GLY A 4 -19.89 13.47 10.29
C GLY A 4 -18.61 14.26 10.03
N ARG A 5 -17.48 13.74 10.50
CA ARG A 5 -16.18 14.38 10.23
C ARG A 5 -15.84 14.15 8.75
N PRO A 6 -15.27 15.14 8.06
CA PRO A 6 -14.87 14.94 6.68
C PRO A 6 -13.81 13.83 6.59
N VAL A 7 -13.97 13.00 5.56
CA VAL A 7 -13.00 11.98 5.17
C VAL A 7 -12.04 12.62 4.18
N ASN A 8 -10.74 12.54 4.46
CA ASN A 8 -9.71 13.18 3.65
C ASN A 8 -9.25 12.29 2.50
N CYS A 9 -9.21 10.97 2.72
CA CYS A 9 -8.89 9.97 1.71
C CYS A 9 -9.51 8.62 2.11
N CYS A 10 -9.69 7.74 1.13
CA CYS A 10 -10.17 6.39 1.36
C CYS A 10 -9.59 5.42 0.32
N ALA A 11 -9.50 4.15 0.70
CA ALA A 11 -9.12 3.06 -0.18
C ALA A 11 -9.80 1.77 0.28
N GLY A 12 -9.93 0.81 -0.65
CA GLY A 12 -10.56 -0.46 -0.35
C GLY A 12 -9.89 -1.61 -1.10
N ALA A 13 -9.94 -2.80 -0.50
CA ALA A 13 -9.53 -4.04 -1.13
C ALA A 13 -10.60 -5.11 -0.88
N VAL A 14 -10.80 -5.99 -1.87
CA VAL A 14 -11.75 -7.09 -1.78
C VAL A 14 -11.00 -8.42 -1.90
N TYR A 15 -11.33 -9.37 -1.04
CA TYR A 15 -10.80 -10.73 -1.06
C TYR A 15 -11.96 -11.73 -1.01
N SER A 16 -11.98 -12.69 -1.94
CA SER A 16 -13.04 -13.70 -2.02
C SER A 16 -12.56 -15.05 -1.49
N LYS A 17 -13.31 -15.67 -0.57
CA LYS A 17 -12.98 -17.00 0.02
C LYS A 17 -13.97 -18.10 -0.40
N GLU A 18 -14.41 -18.10 -1.66
CA GLU A 18 -15.35 -19.08 -2.27
C GLU A 18 -16.85 -18.93 -1.93
N LYS A 19 -17.25 -18.25 -0.84
CA LYS A 19 -18.69 -17.97 -0.58
C LYS A 19 -19.03 -16.55 -0.10
N ASN A 20 -18.10 -15.87 0.57
CA ASN A 20 -18.29 -14.50 1.04
C ASN A 20 -17.09 -13.64 0.59
N ASP A 21 -17.39 -12.39 0.28
CA ASP A 21 -16.37 -11.39 -0.06
C ASP A 21 -16.02 -10.60 1.21
N ILE A 22 -14.73 -10.57 1.52
CA ILE A 22 -14.17 -9.77 2.60
C ILE A 22 -13.75 -8.43 1.98
N ILE A 23 -14.40 -7.36 2.41
CA ILE A 23 -14.09 -5.99 2.00
C ILE A 23 -13.34 -5.32 3.14
N VAL A 24 -12.12 -4.88 2.87
CA VAL A 24 -11.35 -4.06 3.80
C VAL A 24 -11.40 -2.63 3.28
N THR A 25 -11.93 -1.72 4.10
CA THR A 25 -11.99 -0.29 3.78
C THR A 25 -11.15 0.49 4.76
N ILE A 26 -10.39 1.44 4.26
CA ILE A 26 -9.69 2.41 5.10
C ILE A 26 -10.07 3.83 4.71
N TYR A 27 -10.03 4.70 5.69
CA TYR A 27 -10.23 6.12 5.49
C TYR A 27 -9.55 6.94 6.57
N ALA A 28 -9.08 8.11 6.19
CA ALA A 28 -8.51 9.07 7.12
C ALA A 28 -9.57 10.10 7.53
N ILE A 29 -9.72 10.30 8.83
CA ILE A 29 -10.62 11.33 9.37
C ILE A 29 -9.85 12.59 9.73
N SER A 30 -10.57 13.71 9.80
CA SER A 30 -10.01 15.06 9.98
C SER A 30 -9.13 15.28 11.23
N ASP A 31 -9.14 14.37 12.21
CA ASP A 31 -8.24 14.46 13.38
C ASP A 31 -6.87 13.81 13.16
N GLY A 32 -6.59 13.35 11.93
CA GLY A 32 -5.33 12.68 11.57
C GLY A 32 -5.30 11.21 11.97
N SER A 33 -6.43 10.61 12.35
CA SER A 33 -6.52 9.18 12.60
C SER A 33 -6.79 8.40 11.32
N LEU A 34 -6.10 7.28 11.16
CA LEU A 34 -6.50 6.21 10.25
C LEU A 34 -7.62 5.39 10.91
N VAL A 35 -8.67 5.14 10.16
CA VAL A 35 -9.69 4.15 10.49
C VAL A 35 -9.66 3.06 9.45
N ALA A 36 -9.68 1.82 9.89
CA ALA A 36 -9.81 0.65 9.04
C ALA A 36 -10.99 -0.19 9.52
N GLU A 37 -11.75 -0.71 8.57
CA GLU A 37 -12.92 -1.55 8.79
C GLU A 37 -12.84 -2.77 7.88
N GLN A 38 -13.29 -3.91 8.40
CA GLN A 38 -13.42 -5.15 7.67
C GLN A 38 -14.88 -5.59 7.69
N ASN A 39 -15.46 -5.73 6.51
CA ASN A 39 -16.84 -6.16 6.32
C ASN A 39 -16.84 -7.49 5.56
N ILE A 40 -17.61 -8.46 6.04
CA ILE A 40 -17.93 -9.68 5.30
C ILE A 40 -19.28 -9.44 4.64
N VAL A 41 -19.31 -9.57 3.32
CA VAL A 41 -20.50 -9.34 2.50
C VAL A 41 -20.86 -10.62 1.77
N ASP A 42 -22.15 -10.95 1.76
CA ASP A 42 -22.65 -12.02 0.90
C ASP A 42 -22.58 -11.59 -0.56
N ARG A 43 -21.96 -12.40 -1.40
CA ARG A 43 -21.71 -12.02 -2.80
C ARG A 43 -23.00 -11.95 -3.64
N ILE A 44 -24.06 -12.62 -3.21
CA ILE A 44 -25.31 -12.72 -3.98
C ILE A 44 -26.29 -11.64 -3.53
N SER A 45 -26.50 -11.46 -2.23
CA SER A 45 -27.43 -10.48 -1.68
C SER A 45 -26.81 -9.09 -1.48
N PHE A 46 -25.47 -8.98 -1.47
CA PHE A 46 -24.73 -7.78 -1.08
C PHE A 46 -25.06 -7.29 0.34
N GLU A 47 -25.63 -8.14 1.19
CA GLU A 47 -25.90 -7.81 2.58
C GLU A 47 -24.63 -7.93 3.42
N GLU A 48 -24.41 -6.95 4.30
CA GLU A 48 -23.35 -7.00 5.30
C GLU A 48 -23.70 -8.07 6.34
N ILE A 49 -22.89 -9.12 6.37
CA ILE A 49 -23.04 -10.23 7.30
C ILE A 49 -22.40 -9.86 8.64
N GLU A 50 -21.17 -9.35 8.58
CA GLU A 50 -20.38 -9.06 9.77
C GLU A 50 -19.42 -7.91 9.53
N LYS A 51 -19.27 -7.03 10.52
CA LYS A 51 -18.38 -5.88 10.49
C LYS A 51 -17.50 -5.83 11.73
N GLN A 52 -16.21 -5.59 11.51
CA GLN A 52 -15.23 -5.35 12.55
C GLN A 52 -14.42 -4.10 12.25
N SER A 53 -14.03 -3.38 13.30
CA SER A 53 -13.18 -2.20 13.20
C SER A 53 -11.83 -2.48 13.83
N TYR A 54 -10.79 -1.97 13.18
CA TYR A 54 -9.45 -1.97 13.73
C TYR A 54 -9.25 -0.85 14.76
N GLU A 55 -8.24 -1.00 15.59
CA GLU A 55 -7.80 0.06 16.50
C GLU A 55 -7.22 1.25 15.73
N LYS A 56 -7.66 2.46 16.07
CA LYS A 56 -7.28 3.69 15.35
C LYS A 56 -5.82 4.05 15.64
N ILE A 57 -5.09 4.43 14.60
CA ILE A 57 -3.74 5.02 14.72
C ILE A 57 -3.79 6.50 14.36
N LYS A 58 -3.16 7.36 15.16
CA LYS A 58 -3.00 8.79 14.88
C LYS A 58 -1.64 9.11 14.28
N PHE A 59 -1.63 9.99 13.28
CA PHE A 59 -0.42 10.42 12.56
C PHE A 59 0.01 11.87 12.83
N GLN A 60 -0.65 12.55 13.78
CA GLN A 60 -0.33 13.94 14.12
C GLN A 60 1.18 14.11 14.46
N PRO A 61 1.81 15.20 14.00
CA PRO A 61 1.23 16.36 13.33
C PRO A 61 0.95 16.19 11.83
N ALA A 62 1.28 15.03 11.24
CA ALA A 62 1.01 14.75 9.83
C ALA A 62 -0.44 14.29 9.60
N PHE A 63 -0.95 14.55 8.40
CA PHE A 63 -2.24 14.05 7.94
C PHE A 63 -2.04 13.01 6.85
N ILE A 64 -2.96 12.06 6.76
CA ILE A 64 -3.01 11.07 5.69
C ILE A 64 -3.79 11.70 4.53
N VAL A 65 -3.19 11.71 3.35
CA VAL A 65 -3.72 12.37 2.14
C VAL A 65 -3.99 11.38 1.01
N SER A 66 -3.31 10.24 0.99
CA SER A 66 -3.55 9.15 0.05
C SER A 66 -3.38 7.82 0.74
N ALA A 67 -4.01 6.79 0.19
CA ALA A 67 -4.02 5.47 0.82
C ALA A 67 -4.20 4.38 -0.22
N ALA A 68 -3.58 3.22 0.02
CA ALA A 68 -3.77 2.02 -0.75
C ALA A 68 -3.79 0.80 0.20
N VAL A 69 -4.58 -0.21 -0.15
CA VAL A 69 -4.75 -1.42 0.66
C VAL A 69 -4.47 -2.63 -0.21
N TYR A 70 -3.71 -3.56 0.34
CA TYR A 70 -3.44 -4.83 -0.32
C TYR A 70 -3.58 -5.99 0.66
N ILE A 71 -4.36 -7.01 0.26
CA ILE A 71 -4.56 -8.22 1.03
C ILE A 71 -3.57 -9.27 0.52
N MET A 72 -2.61 -9.65 1.36
CA MET A 72 -1.62 -10.66 1.02
C MET A 72 -2.25 -12.05 1.12
N SER A 73 -2.42 -12.69 -0.04
CA SER A 73 -2.77 -14.11 -0.12
C SER A 73 -1.48 -14.93 0.00
N SER A 74 -1.23 -15.53 1.16
CA SER A 74 -0.25 -16.60 1.23
C SER A 74 -0.90 -17.86 0.65
N GLY A 75 -0.25 -18.51 -0.32
CA GLY A 75 -0.76 -19.73 -0.96
C GLY A 75 -0.92 -20.94 -0.01
N ILE A 76 -0.68 -20.77 1.29
CA ILE A 76 -0.82 -21.82 2.31
C ILE A 76 -1.92 -21.39 3.28
N PHE A 77 -3.04 -22.08 3.15
CA PHE A 77 -4.39 -21.81 3.67
C PHE A 77 -4.57 -21.66 5.19
N LEU A 78 -3.51 -21.68 6.02
CA LEU A 78 -3.68 -21.93 7.45
C LEU A 78 -3.15 -20.85 8.40
N PHE A 79 -2.31 -19.90 7.96
CA PHE A 79 -1.57 -19.05 8.92
C PHE A 79 -1.61 -17.54 8.64
N GLY A 80 -2.83 -17.05 8.39
CA GLY A 80 -3.21 -15.66 8.61
C GLY A 80 -2.86 -14.70 7.48
N TYR A 81 -3.88 -14.37 6.67
CA TYR A 81 -3.84 -13.27 5.71
C TYR A 81 -3.37 -11.99 6.41
N ASN A 82 -2.31 -11.41 5.86
CA ASN A 82 -1.80 -10.12 6.29
C ASN A 82 -2.34 -9.07 5.34
N ILE A 83 -2.67 -7.89 5.87
CA ILE A 83 -3.12 -6.75 5.10
C ILE A 83 -2.03 -5.69 5.21
N LEU A 84 -1.61 -5.17 4.07
CA LEU A 84 -0.76 -4.00 3.97
C LEU A 84 -1.64 -2.78 3.74
N PHE A 85 -1.44 -1.76 4.57
CA PHE A 85 -1.95 -0.43 4.33
C PHE A 85 -0.76 0.48 4.05
N ILE A 86 -0.80 1.15 2.90
CA ILE A 86 0.25 2.06 2.46
C ILE A 86 -0.36 3.45 2.40
N LEU A 87 0.21 4.38 3.15
CA LEU A 87 -0.36 5.70 3.34
C LEU A 87 0.61 6.77 2.90
N GLY A 88 0.11 7.72 2.11
CA GLY A 88 0.82 8.95 1.80
C GLY A 88 0.44 10.00 2.82
N THR A 89 1.45 10.68 3.36
CA THR A 89 1.24 11.69 4.41
C THR A 89 1.74 13.06 3.99
N THR A 90 1.28 14.09 4.70
CA THR A 90 1.78 15.47 4.58
C THR A 90 3.18 15.67 5.15
N SER A 91 3.81 14.62 5.70
CA SER A 91 5.20 14.66 6.18
C SER A 91 6.21 14.15 5.14
N ASN A 92 5.77 14.00 3.89
CA ASN A 92 6.56 13.51 2.77
C ASN A 92 7.04 12.05 2.96
N ASN A 93 6.41 11.34 3.89
CA ASN A 93 6.73 9.95 4.22
C ASN A 93 5.62 9.03 3.77
N VAL A 94 6.00 7.91 3.16
CA VAL A 94 5.08 6.80 2.95
C VAL A 94 5.09 5.94 4.21
N GLU A 95 3.94 5.75 4.82
CA GLU A 95 3.80 4.94 6.03
C GLU A 95 3.25 3.56 5.65
N VAL A 96 3.95 2.51 6.06
CA VAL A 96 3.56 1.11 5.85
C VAL A 96 3.06 0.55 7.17
N ILE A 97 1.82 0.10 7.16
CA ILE A 97 1.15 -0.52 8.30
C ILE A 97 0.79 -1.95 7.90
N CYS A 98 1.02 -2.89 8.80
CA CYS A 98 0.58 -4.25 8.64
C CYS A 98 -0.49 -4.58 9.69
N ALA A 99 -1.48 -5.37 9.31
CA ALA A 99 -2.42 -5.98 10.23
C ALA A 99 -2.79 -7.39 9.78
N LYS A 100 -3.42 -8.16 10.66
CA LYS A 100 -4.16 -9.36 10.28
C LYS A 100 -5.60 -8.99 9.90
N PHE A 101 -6.41 -9.94 9.47
CA PHE A 101 -7.85 -9.75 9.51
C PHE A 101 -8.31 -9.41 10.94
N ALA A 102 -9.21 -8.44 11.07
CA ALA A 102 -9.70 -7.90 12.33
C ALA A 102 -10.31 -8.99 13.25
N PHE A 103 -10.90 -10.03 12.64
CA PHE A 103 -11.42 -11.21 13.36
C PHE A 103 -10.33 -12.02 14.09
N ILE A 104 -9.08 -11.93 13.63
CA ILE A 104 -7.92 -12.56 14.27
C ILE A 104 -7.29 -11.57 15.25
N SER A 105 -7.00 -10.36 14.77
CA SER A 105 -6.40 -9.30 15.57
C SER A 105 -6.82 -7.93 15.02
N PRO A 106 -7.45 -7.06 15.82
CA PRO A 106 -7.83 -5.71 15.40
C PRO A 106 -6.66 -4.72 15.46
N GLN A 107 -5.45 -5.18 15.79
CA GLN A 107 -4.29 -4.34 15.97
C GLN A 107 -3.69 -3.91 14.63
N LEU A 108 -3.58 -2.60 14.43
CA LEU A 108 -2.79 -2.02 13.35
C LEU A 108 -1.36 -1.80 13.85
N ARG A 109 -0.37 -2.31 13.10
CA ARG A 109 1.04 -2.15 13.45
C ARG A 109 1.75 -1.27 12.45
N LYS A 110 2.12 -0.05 12.86
CA LYS A 110 3.06 0.77 12.10
C LYS A 110 4.39 0.01 12.00
N THR A 111 4.83 -0.22 10.77
CA THR A 111 5.90 -1.17 10.51
C THR A 111 7.14 -0.47 9.95
N VAL A 112 6.98 0.30 8.87
CA VAL A 112 8.08 1.02 8.21
C VAL A 112 7.62 2.39 7.77
N THR A 113 8.52 3.37 7.83
CA THR A 113 8.37 4.70 7.23
C THR A 113 9.38 4.83 6.08
N LEU A 114 8.89 5.00 4.85
CA LEU A 114 9.74 5.18 3.67
C LEU A 114 9.90 6.68 3.38
N GLN A 115 11.15 7.13 3.44
CA GLN A 115 11.52 8.53 3.28
C GLN A 115 12.05 8.82 1.88
N GLY A 116 11.94 10.07 1.45
CA GLY A 116 12.63 10.59 0.27
C GLY A 116 11.81 11.54 -0.59
N HIS A 117 10.48 11.54 -0.47
CA HIS A 117 9.67 12.58 -1.13
C HIS A 117 10.01 13.96 -0.57
N THR A 118 9.92 14.97 -1.42
CA THR A 118 10.22 16.36 -1.07
C THR A 118 9.00 17.14 -0.60
N ASP A 119 7.80 16.63 -0.88
CA ASP A 119 6.51 17.22 -0.48
C ASP A 119 5.45 16.11 -0.24
N TRP A 120 4.19 16.51 -0.02
CA TRP A 120 3.08 15.64 0.33
C TRP A 120 2.84 14.59 -0.75
N ILE A 121 2.47 13.39 -0.28
CA ILE A 121 2.25 12.26 -1.17
C ILE A 121 0.77 12.21 -1.56
N CYS A 122 0.42 12.88 -2.65
CA CYS A 122 -0.98 13.06 -3.06
C CYS A 122 -1.61 11.81 -3.65
N SER A 123 -0.82 10.86 -4.15
CA SER A 123 -1.34 9.62 -4.71
C SER A 123 -0.47 8.44 -4.35
N ILE A 124 -1.10 7.32 -4.02
CA ILE A 124 -0.46 6.03 -3.86
C ILE A 124 -1.31 4.99 -4.57
N ASP A 125 -0.65 4.09 -5.27
CA ASP A 125 -1.28 2.88 -5.77
C ASP A 125 -0.40 1.66 -5.55
N ILE A 126 -1.03 0.51 -5.36
CA ILE A 126 -0.40 -0.77 -5.05
C ILE A 126 -0.89 -1.85 -5.99
N ARG A 127 0.03 -2.71 -6.41
CA ARG A 127 -0.28 -3.85 -7.26
C ARG A 127 0.63 -5.02 -6.98
N ALA A 128 0.10 -6.24 -7.10
CA ALA A 128 0.92 -7.44 -7.23
C ALA A 128 1.28 -7.70 -8.70
N TYR A 129 2.56 -8.00 -8.96
CA TYR A 129 3.03 -8.41 -10.27
C TYR A 129 4.07 -9.51 -10.12
N GLY A 130 3.75 -10.71 -10.60
CA GLY A 130 4.52 -11.92 -10.30
C GLY A 130 4.40 -12.27 -8.81
N ASN A 131 5.54 -12.45 -8.14
CA ASN A 131 5.60 -12.72 -6.69
C ASN A 131 5.80 -11.46 -5.84
N ASP A 132 6.05 -10.31 -6.48
CA ASP A 132 6.41 -9.08 -5.79
C ASP A 132 5.22 -8.12 -5.75
N ILE A 133 5.23 -7.26 -4.73
CA ILE A 133 4.27 -6.16 -4.61
C ILE A 133 4.97 -4.87 -5.04
N TRP A 134 4.35 -4.16 -5.95
CA TRP A 134 4.80 -2.90 -6.50
C TRP A 134 3.94 -1.76 -5.98
N VAL A 135 4.59 -0.69 -5.56
CA VAL A 135 3.93 0.48 -4.98
C VAL A 135 4.45 1.71 -5.68
N ALA A 136 3.54 2.53 -6.18
CA ALA A 136 3.87 3.85 -6.71
C ALA A 136 3.40 4.89 -5.69
N SER A 137 4.26 5.85 -5.35
CA SER A 137 3.87 7.03 -4.58
C SER A 137 4.24 8.30 -5.31
N GLY A 138 3.23 9.12 -5.64
CA GLY A 138 3.37 10.41 -6.31
C GLY A 138 3.35 11.56 -5.31
N GLY A 139 4.36 12.43 -5.42
CA GLY A 139 4.48 13.67 -4.65
C GLY A 139 4.24 14.91 -5.50
N GLN A 140 5.02 15.96 -5.27
CA GLN A 140 5.00 17.17 -6.09
C GLN A 140 5.52 16.87 -7.51
N GLU A 141 6.82 16.66 -7.67
CA GLU A 141 7.44 16.49 -9.01
C GLU A 141 7.94 15.05 -9.27
N SER A 142 7.93 14.20 -8.24
CA SER A 142 8.53 12.87 -8.31
C SER A 142 7.53 11.76 -8.01
N ILE A 143 7.61 10.68 -8.78
CA ILE A 143 7.00 9.40 -8.45
C ILE A 143 8.10 8.46 -7.98
N ARG A 144 7.87 7.77 -6.86
CA ARG A 144 8.78 6.74 -6.36
C ARG A 144 8.17 5.37 -6.54
N ILE A 145 8.94 4.47 -7.13
CA ILE A 145 8.55 3.07 -7.33
C ILE A 145 9.24 2.20 -6.30
N TRP A 146 8.45 1.53 -5.48
CA TRP A 146 8.92 0.63 -4.44
C TRP A 146 8.55 -0.80 -4.81
N ARG A 147 9.48 -1.73 -4.56
CA ARG A 147 9.24 -3.15 -4.68
C ARG A 147 9.39 -3.81 -3.32
N PHE A 148 8.37 -4.58 -2.97
CA PHE A 148 8.23 -5.32 -1.72
C PHE A 148 8.40 -6.79 -2.06
N ASP A 149 9.57 -7.31 -1.72
CA ASP A 149 9.95 -8.71 -1.94
C ASP A 149 9.52 -9.51 -0.70
N LEU A 150 8.65 -10.51 -0.89
CA LEU A 150 8.22 -11.41 0.19
C LEU A 150 9.16 -12.61 0.25
N LEU A 151 10.08 -12.60 1.20
CA LEU A 151 10.99 -13.71 1.45
C LEU A 151 10.39 -14.65 2.49
N GLN A 152 10.50 -15.96 2.26
CA GLN A 152 10.18 -16.96 3.28
C GLN A 152 11.33 -17.03 4.30
N CYS A 153 11.04 -17.56 5.49
CA CYS A 153 11.95 -17.56 6.66
C CYS A 153 13.37 -18.09 6.37
N ASP A 154 13.52 -18.95 5.36
CA ASP A 154 14.80 -19.58 4.99
C ASP A 154 15.61 -18.79 3.94
N GLU A 155 15.03 -17.76 3.31
CA GLU A 155 15.70 -16.96 2.28
C GLU A 155 16.37 -15.71 2.89
N VAL A 156 17.59 -15.88 3.40
CA VAL A 156 18.42 -14.73 3.82
C VAL A 156 19.06 -14.11 2.58
N ARG A 157 18.46 -13.06 2.02
CA ARG A 157 19.19 -12.16 1.12
C ARG A 157 20.17 -11.33 1.94
N ALA A 158 21.46 -11.39 1.58
CA ALA A 158 22.49 -10.59 2.22
C ALA A 158 22.10 -9.10 2.17
N ASN A 159 22.14 -8.43 3.32
CA ASN A 159 21.79 -7.00 3.53
C ASN A 159 22.70 -5.99 2.79
N ASN A 160 23.46 -6.44 1.80
CA ASN A 160 24.44 -5.65 1.04
C ASN A 160 23.86 -5.03 -0.24
N ASP A 161 22.54 -5.11 -0.44
CA ASP A 161 21.92 -4.42 -1.56
C ASP A 161 21.82 -2.92 -1.23
N ALA A 162 22.59 -2.10 -1.94
CA ALA A 162 22.57 -0.64 -1.81
C ALA A 162 21.17 -0.03 -2.06
N GLN A 163 20.26 -0.80 -2.64
CA GLN A 163 18.88 -0.39 -2.92
C GLN A 163 17.89 -0.69 -1.79
N LEU A 164 18.27 -1.49 -0.77
CA LEU A 164 17.40 -1.79 0.37
C LEU A 164 17.14 -0.51 1.17
N LYS A 165 15.86 -0.13 1.28
CA LYS A 165 15.43 1.05 2.05
C LYS A 165 14.88 0.69 3.42
N ALA A 166 14.24 -0.46 3.53
CA ALA A 166 13.70 -0.95 4.79
C ALA A 166 13.42 -2.45 4.74
N GLN A 167 13.28 -3.06 5.91
CA GLN A 167 12.83 -4.44 6.05
C GLN A 167 11.94 -4.57 7.28
N PHE A 168 11.02 -5.53 7.25
CA PHE A 168 10.22 -5.91 8.42
C PHE A 168 9.79 -7.37 8.36
N MET A 169 9.36 -7.91 9.51
CA MET A 169 8.92 -9.29 9.64
C MET A 169 7.42 -9.37 9.89
N LEU A 170 6.80 -10.36 9.25
CA LEU A 170 5.41 -10.74 9.42
C LEU A 170 5.34 -11.95 10.35
N PHE A 171 4.46 -11.89 11.34
CA PHE A 171 4.35 -12.93 12.36
C PHE A 171 3.04 -13.71 12.23
N ASN A 172 3.08 -14.97 12.66
CA ASN A 172 1.87 -15.70 13.02
C ASN A 172 1.49 -15.29 14.45
N GLU A 173 0.26 -14.85 14.66
CA GLU A 173 -0.21 -14.43 16.00
C GLU A 173 -0.30 -15.60 16.98
N GLU A 174 -0.61 -16.81 16.50
CA GLU A 174 -0.79 -17.99 17.34
C GLU A 174 0.56 -18.58 17.77
N THR A 175 1.46 -18.83 16.81
CA THR A 175 2.76 -19.46 17.10
C THR A 175 3.85 -18.46 17.46
N LYS A 176 3.63 -17.16 17.20
CA LYS A 176 4.63 -16.07 17.29
C LYS A 176 5.86 -16.27 16.40
N GLU A 177 5.78 -17.21 15.45
CA GLU A 177 6.85 -17.47 14.50
C GLU A 177 6.84 -16.45 13.37
N VAL A 178 8.02 -16.19 12.81
CA VAL A 178 8.17 -15.37 11.62
C VAL A 178 7.67 -16.17 10.42
N THR A 179 6.65 -15.65 9.76
CA THR A 179 6.07 -16.25 8.54
C THR A 179 6.85 -15.81 7.30
N ASN A 180 7.09 -14.51 7.19
CA ASN A 180 7.74 -13.90 6.04
C ASN A 180 8.55 -12.68 6.49
N THR A 181 9.63 -12.41 5.76
CA THR A 181 10.38 -11.16 5.85
C THR A 181 10.13 -10.36 4.59
N VAL A 182 9.69 -9.12 4.74
CA VAL A 182 9.43 -8.20 3.62
C VAL A 182 10.63 -7.28 3.46
N HIS A 183 11.26 -7.32 2.29
CA HIS A 183 12.32 -6.39 1.91
C HIS A 183 11.75 -5.31 0.99
N ILE A 184 11.98 -4.04 1.33
CA ILE A 184 11.53 -2.91 0.54
C ILE A 184 12.74 -2.28 -0.15
N THR A 185 12.70 -2.27 -1.48
CA THR A 185 13.72 -1.65 -2.33
C THR A 185 13.12 -0.50 -3.11
N LEU A 186 13.92 0.55 -3.35
CA LEU A 186 13.55 1.64 -4.26
C LEU A 186 14.00 1.26 -5.67
N GLN A 187 13.06 0.96 -6.55
CA GLN A 187 13.34 0.52 -7.92
C GLN A 187 13.54 1.71 -8.86
N GLY A 188 12.88 2.84 -8.62
CA GLY A 188 12.99 3.99 -9.51
C GLY A 188 12.47 5.27 -8.89
N ILE A 189 12.99 6.40 -9.40
CA ILE A 189 12.46 7.74 -9.16
C ILE A 189 12.15 8.32 -10.55
N LEU A 190 10.89 8.65 -10.79
CA LEU A 190 10.38 9.15 -12.06
C LEU A 190 10.18 10.66 -11.92
N ASN A 191 10.98 11.45 -12.63
CA ASN A 191 11.05 12.91 -12.52
C ASN A 191 10.82 13.59 -13.89
N ALA A 192 9.72 13.26 -14.58
CA ALA A 192 9.36 13.97 -15.82
C ALA A 192 8.24 15.00 -15.62
N HIS A 193 7.49 14.92 -14.51
CA HIS A 193 6.47 15.90 -14.19
C HIS A 193 7.11 17.17 -13.64
N GLU A 194 6.58 18.32 -14.07
CA GLU A 194 7.07 19.65 -13.66
C GLU A 194 6.20 20.28 -12.55
N ASP A 195 5.13 19.60 -12.13
CA ASP A 195 4.19 20.07 -11.11
C ASP A 195 3.48 18.88 -10.42
N TRP A 196 2.66 19.19 -9.39
CA TRP A 196 1.95 18.24 -8.52
C TRP A 196 1.33 17.05 -9.27
N ILE A 197 1.72 15.84 -8.87
CA ILE A 197 1.12 14.60 -9.35
C ILE A 197 -0.17 14.35 -8.56
N TYR A 198 -1.31 14.40 -9.25
CA TYR A 198 -2.62 14.19 -8.62
C TYR A 198 -3.00 12.73 -8.53
N SER A 199 -2.55 11.91 -9.47
CA SER A 199 -2.90 10.49 -9.51
C SER A 199 -1.78 9.66 -10.11
N VAL A 200 -1.58 8.48 -9.53
CA VAL A 200 -0.81 7.38 -10.08
C VAL A 200 -1.66 6.13 -10.04
N GLU A 201 -1.68 5.34 -11.12
CA GLU A 201 -2.47 4.12 -11.22
C GLU A 201 -1.70 3.06 -12.00
N TRP A 202 -1.54 1.88 -11.40
CA TRP A 202 -0.92 0.73 -12.04
C TRP A 202 -1.87 0.14 -13.07
N HIS A 203 -1.35 -0.13 -14.26
CA HIS A 203 -2.08 -0.92 -15.23
C HIS A 203 -2.35 -2.33 -14.68
N SER A 204 -3.53 -2.89 -14.93
CA SER A 204 -3.97 -4.14 -14.30
C SER A 204 -3.16 -5.38 -14.71
N ASN A 205 -2.70 -5.43 -15.96
CA ASN A 205 -2.10 -6.64 -16.54
C ASN A 205 -0.59 -6.53 -16.85
N LYS A 206 -0.11 -5.35 -17.25
CA LYS A 206 1.30 -5.11 -17.61
C LYS A 206 1.96 -4.28 -16.53
N LEU A 207 3.24 -4.50 -16.23
CA LEU A 207 3.98 -3.64 -15.28
C LEU A 207 4.20 -2.26 -15.91
N GLN A 208 3.16 -1.43 -15.89
CA GLN A 208 3.12 -0.08 -16.43
C GLN A 208 2.39 0.80 -15.42
N LEU A 209 2.83 2.05 -15.29
CA LEU A 209 2.20 3.04 -14.42
C LEU A 209 1.66 4.19 -15.25
N LEU A 210 0.44 4.63 -14.98
CA LEU A 210 -0.09 5.89 -15.47
C LEU A 210 0.11 6.96 -14.40
N SER A 211 0.50 8.18 -14.78
CA SER A 211 0.50 9.34 -13.89
C SER A 211 -0.16 10.55 -14.55
N ALA A 212 -0.88 11.33 -13.74
CA ALA A 212 -1.54 12.57 -14.16
C ALA A 212 -1.12 13.72 -13.24
N SER A 213 -0.71 14.85 -13.83
CA SER A 213 -0.15 16.00 -13.11
C SER A 213 -0.85 17.33 -13.45
N ASN A 214 -0.66 18.31 -12.57
CA ASN A 214 -1.05 19.70 -12.78
C ASN A 214 -0.29 20.38 -13.95
N ASP A 215 0.82 19.81 -14.39
CA ASP A 215 1.57 20.27 -15.57
C ASP A 215 0.84 20.06 -16.91
N LYS A 216 -0.38 19.50 -16.86
CA LYS A 216 -1.28 19.20 -17.98
C LYS A 216 -0.81 18.03 -18.83
N THR A 217 0.06 17.18 -18.29
CA THR A 217 0.52 15.95 -18.96
C THR A 217 0.00 14.70 -18.26
N VAL A 218 -0.09 13.64 -19.05
CA VAL A 218 -0.31 12.28 -18.58
C VAL A 218 0.81 11.43 -19.15
N ILE A 219 1.50 10.69 -18.30
CA ILE A 219 2.67 9.90 -18.68
C ILE A 219 2.41 8.44 -18.39
N ILE A 220 2.73 7.57 -19.36
CA ILE A 220 2.78 6.13 -19.16
C ILE A 220 4.24 5.74 -18.94
N TRP A 221 4.49 5.01 -17.87
CA TRP A 221 5.82 4.56 -17.47
C TRP A 221 5.94 3.05 -17.63
N GLU A 222 7.05 2.60 -18.20
CA GLU A 222 7.36 1.18 -18.34
C GLU A 222 8.78 0.88 -17.84
N PRO A 223 9.01 -0.25 -17.14
CA PRO A 223 10.36 -0.65 -16.77
C PRO A 223 11.16 -1.05 -18.01
N SER A 224 12.46 -0.74 -18.00
CA SER A 224 13.37 -1.15 -19.06
C SER A 224 13.58 -2.67 -19.04
N GLU A 225 13.44 -3.31 -20.20
CA GLU A 225 13.75 -4.73 -20.37
C GLU A 225 15.25 -5.02 -20.19
N THR A 226 16.11 -4.03 -20.44
CA THR A 226 17.57 -4.19 -20.51
C THR A 226 18.30 -3.80 -19.23
N ALA A 227 17.69 -3.02 -18.35
CA ALA A 227 18.34 -2.51 -17.14
C ALA A 227 17.36 -2.42 -15.96
N SER A 228 17.66 -3.15 -14.89
CA SER A 228 16.87 -3.12 -13.66
C SER A 228 16.88 -1.72 -13.05
N GLY A 229 15.69 -1.17 -12.82
CA GLY A 229 15.50 0.13 -12.16
C GLY A 229 15.51 1.35 -13.09
N LEU A 230 15.70 1.16 -14.40
CA LEU A 230 15.39 2.19 -15.39
C LEU A 230 13.92 2.08 -15.80
N TRP A 231 13.25 3.22 -15.89
CA TRP A 231 11.88 3.35 -16.37
C TRP A 231 11.86 4.34 -17.53
N PHE A 232 11.12 4.00 -18.58
CA PHE A 232 10.90 4.83 -19.75
C PHE A 232 9.56 5.56 -19.62
N ASP A 233 9.53 6.82 -20.03
CA ASP A 233 8.32 7.60 -20.22
C ASP A 233 7.85 7.52 -21.67
N ALA A 234 6.55 7.29 -21.85
CA ALA A 234 5.83 7.58 -23.08
C ALA A 234 4.82 8.69 -22.75
N VAL A 235 5.11 9.91 -23.22
CA VAL A 235 4.19 11.05 -23.07
C VAL A 235 3.03 10.88 -24.05
N CYS A 236 1.80 10.91 -23.53
CA CYS A 236 0.57 10.81 -24.33
C CYS A 236 0.00 12.20 -24.67
#